data_AF-A0A8D9AW23-F1
#
_entry.id   AF-A0A8D9AW23-F1
#
_cell.length_a   1.000
_cell.length_b   1.000
_cell.length_c   1.000
_cell.angle_alpha   90.00
_cell.angle_beta   90.00
_cell.angle_gamma   90.00
#
_symmetry.space_group_name_H-M   'P 1'
#
loop_
_entity.id
_entity.type
_entity.pdbx_description
1 polymer ?
#
loop_
_entity_poly.entity_id
_entity_poly.type
_entity_poly.pdbx_seq_one_letter_code
_entity_poly.pdbx_strand_id
1 'polypeptide(L)'
;MCWNMMEYLPEDAGCQAQFNVLVASYISKVYQHLQANSAIGATPRRRRNPSQALVSQQLGVGAHETSVEFVKEFINAELAQKMFRVAEKIHKKVPSMRVESRDAMLSRTQGKGDLLKPALELVKSVCKVLELDTSITDEVTRLKRNLLRLIGVGEFSSEAQWTDPCLSYVLSEVSSAHQVI
;
A
#
# COMPACT_ATOMS: atom_id res chain seq x y z
N MET A 1 10.87 -1.93 10.71
CA MET A 1 9.63 -1.21 10.36
C MET A 1 8.49 -2.15 10.69
N CYS A 2 7.73 -1.91 11.77
CA CYS A 2 6.62 -2.80 12.16
C CYS A 2 5.36 -2.33 11.44
N TRP A 3 5.08 -2.90 10.26
CA TRP A 3 3.85 -2.63 9.53
C TRP A 3 2.80 -3.62 10.02
N ASN A 4 1.83 -3.15 10.80
CA ASN A 4 0.73 -3.99 11.30
C ASN A 4 0.06 -4.77 10.15
N MET A 5 -0.08 -4.14 8.96
CA MET A 5 -0.64 -4.77 7.75
C MET A 5 0.08 -6.06 7.28
N MET A 6 1.38 -6.20 7.55
CA MET A 6 2.16 -7.38 7.20
C MET A 6 1.83 -8.58 8.09
N GLU A 7 1.55 -8.34 9.37
CA GLU A 7 1.27 -9.40 10.36
C GLU A 7 -0.01 -10.17 10.02
N TYR A 8 -0.91 -9.58 9.23
CA TYR A 8 -2.11 -10.23 8.71
C TYR A 8 -1.88 -11.04 7.42
N LEU A 9 -0.63 -11.24 6.98
CA LEU A 9 -0.29 -12.10 5.85
C LEU A 9 0.23 -13.45 6.33
N PRO A 10 -0.09 -14.56 5.62
CA PRO A 10 0.45 -15.88 5.94
C PRO A 10 1.99 -15.92 5.88
N GLU A 11 2.60 -16.43 6.95
CA GLU A 11 4.07 -16.60 7.01
C GLU A 11 4.52 -17.80 6.14
N ASP A 12 3.75 -18.89 6.13
CA ASP A 12 4.07 -20.15 5.44
C ASP A 12 4.25 -20.02 3.92
N ALA A 13 3.66 -19.00 3.31
CA ALA A 13 3.75 -18.73 1.87
C ALA A 13 4.85 -17.70 1.51
N GLY A 14 5.59 -17.19 2.51
CA GLY A 14 6.57 -16.12 2.34
C GLY A 14 5.94 -14.78 1.96
N CYS A 15 4.63 -14.60 2.13
CA CYS A 15 3.90 -13.40 1.74
C CYS A 15 4.42 -12.16 2.48
N GLN A 16 4.68 -12.32 3.77
CA GLN A 16 5.25 -11.29 4.63
C GLN A 16 6.58 -10.73 4.12
N ALA A 17 7.52 -11.62 3.76
CA ALA A 17 8.81 -11.22 3.21
C ALA A 17 8.67 -10.51 1.86
N GLN A 18 7.78 -11.02 0.99
CA GLN A 18 7.54 -10.40 -0.32
C GLN A 18 6.86 -9.04 -0.20
N PHE A 19 5.91 -8.88 0.73
CA PHE A 19 5.27 -7.61 1.04
C PHE A 19 6.33 -6.55 1.41
N ASN A 20 7.20 -6.87 2.37
CA ASN A 20 8.28 -5.98 2.78
C ASN A 20 9.19 -5.59 1.62
N VAL A 21 9.61 -6.54 0.80
CA VAL A 21 10.49 -6.27 -0.35
C VAL A 21 9.81 -5.34 -1.35
N LEU A 22 8.53 -5.57 -1.67
CA LEU A 22 7.78 -4.75 -2.62
C LEU A 22 7.59 -3.31 -2.10
N VAL A 23 7.12 -3.16 -0.86
CA VAL A 23 6.87 -1.85 -0.25
C VAL A 23 8.18 -1.09 -0.03
N ALA A 24 9.23 -1.76 0.48
CA ALA A 24 10.54 -1.14 0.63
C ALA A 24 11.14 -0.73 -0.72
N SER A 25 11.04 -1.58 -1.75
CA SER A 25 11.50 -1.24 -3.10
C SER A 25 10.79 -0.01 -3.64
N TYR A 26 9.49 0.13 -3.40
CA TYR A 26 8.72 1.32 -3.79
C TYR A 26 9.22 2.56 -3.04
N ILE A 27 9.22 2.53 -1.70
CA ILE A 27 9.62 3.67 -0.86
C ILE A 27 11.04 4.11 -1.19
N SER A 28 11.99 3.17 -1.28
CA SER A 28 13.38 3.48 -1.58
C SER A 28 13.55 4.11 -2.97
N LYS A 29 12.87 3.60 -3.99
CA LYS A 29 12.98 4.13 -5.37
C LYS A 29 12.39 5.53 -5.47
N VAL A 30 11.22 5.76 -4.87
CA VAL A 30 10.58 7.08 -4.79
C VAL A 30 11.49 8.05 -4.04
N TYR A 31 12.02 7.65 -2.89
CA TYR A 31 12.91 8.47 -2.09
C TYR A 31 14.19 8.85 -2.82
N GLN A 32 14.82 7.91 -3.53
CA GLN A 32 16.01 8.17 -4.36
C GLN A 32 15.72 9.19 -5.46
N HIS A 33 14.59 9.07 -6.16
CA HIS A 33 14.18 10.00 -7.19
C HIS A 33 13.93 11.41 -6.64
N LEU A 34 13.23 11.50 -5.50
CA LEU A 34 12.99 12.77 -4.81
C LEU A 34 14.30 13.42 -4.35
N GLN A 35 15.25 12.66 -3.81
CA GLN A 35 16.55 13.17 -3.41
C GLN A 35 17.35 13.73 -4.60
N ALA A 36 17.36 13.00 -5.72
CA ALA A 36 18.05 13.43 -6.94
C ALA A 36 17.47 14.75 -7.47
N ASN A 37 16.14 14.90 -7.47
CA ASN A 37 15.48 16.13 -7.93
C ASN A 37 15.64 17.29 -6.94
N SER A 38 15.73 17.00 -5.63
CA SER A 38 15.98 18.01 -4.59
C SER A 38 17.36 18.66 -4.73
N ALA A 39 18.36 17.90 -5.18
CA ALA A 39 19.73 18.39 -5.38
C ALA A 39 19.85 19.35 -6.58
N ILE A 40 18.99 19.22 -7.59
CA ILE A 40 19.01 20.05 -8.81
C ILE A 40 18.32 21.42 -8.56
N GLY A 41 17.47 21.53 -7.54
CA GLY A 41 16.69 22.73 -7.20
C GLY A 41 17.26 23.63 -6.09
N ALA A 42 18.54 23.49 -5.73
CA ALA A 42 19.17 24.23 -4.62
C ALA A 42 19.40 25.73 -4.92
N THR A 43 18.33 26.49 -5.15
CA THR A 43 18.38 27.96 -5.04
C THR A 43 18.40 28.37 -3.57
N PRO A 44 19.27 29.30 -3.15
CA PRO A 44 19.41 29.70 -1.75
C PRO A 44 18.07 30.25 -1.24
N ARG A 45 17.54 29.57 -0.22
CA ARG A 45 16.26 29.86 0.43
C ARG A 45 16.31 31.23 1.11
N ARG A 46 16.00 32.29 0.37
CA ARG A 46 15.80 33.64 0.94
C ARG A 46 14.65 33.55 1.94
N ARG A 47 14.94 33.78 3.23
CA ARG A 47 13.92 33.92 4.30
C ARG A 47 12.85 34.91 3.81
N ARG A 48 11.63 34.41 3.56
CA ARG A 48 10.48 35.22 3.15
C ARG A 48 9.51 35.32 4.33
N ASN A 49 9.13 36.55 4.66
CA ASN A 49 8.27 36.92 5.80
C ASN A 49 6.94 36.14 5.85
N PRO A 50 6.36 35.93 7.05
CA PRO A 50 5.16 35.14 7.23
C PRO A 50 3.93 36.02 7.09
N SER A 51 3.42 36.18 5.88
CA SER A 51 2.05 36.66 5.68
C SER A 51 1.55 36.17 4.32
N GLN A 52 0.44 35.42 4.34
CA GLN A 52 -0.38 35.03 3.19
C GLN A 52 0.13 33.84 2.35
N ALA A 53 -0.36 32.65 2.71
CA ALA A 53 -1.19 31.77 1.87
C ALA A 53 -1.05 30.31 2.37
N LEU A 54 -2.09 29.77 3.02
CA LEU A 54 -2.27 28.33 3.11
C LEU A 54 -2.69 27.82 1.73
N VAL A 55 -1.75 27.76 0.79
CA VAL A 55 -1.87 26.78 -0.30
C VAL A 55 -1.37 25.49 0.30
N SER A 56 -2.22 24.48 0.40
CA SER A 56 -1.84 23.12 0.76
C SER A 56 -0.68 22.71 -0.13
N GLN A 57 0.56 22.84 0.33
CA GLN A 57 1.71 22.33 -0.38
C GLN A 57 1.50 20.82 -0.49
N GLN A 58 1.24 20.33 -1.70
CA GLN A 58 1.27 18.89 -1.96
C GLN A 58 2.65 18.40 -1.55
N LEU A 59 2.70 17.59 -0.50
CA LEU A 59 3.91 16.95 0.00
C LEU A 59 4.05 15.59 -0.70
N GLY A 60 5.27 15.17 -0.99
CA GLY A 60 5.55 13.87 -1.61
C GLY A 60 5.59 13.90 -3.14
N VAL A 61 5.22 12.79 -3.78
CA VAL A 61 5.31 12.60 -5.25
C VAL A 61 4.49 13.65 -6.00
N GLY A 62 3.31 14.00 -5.49
CA GLY A 62 2.43 15.03 -6.07
C GLY A 62 2.96 16.47 -6.00
N ALA A 63 4.12 16.72 -5.39
CA ALA A 63 4.73 18.05 -5.32
C ALA A 63 5.38 18.49 -6.64
N HIS A 64 5.75 17.54 -7.51
CA HIS A 64 6.47 17.82 -8.75
C HIS A 64 6.01 16.89 -9.87
N GLU A 65 5.55 17.46 -10.98
CA GLU A 65 4.96 16.73 -12.11
C GLU A 65 5.92 15.64 -12.67
N THR A 66 7.22 15.93 -12.76
CA THR A 66 8.20 14.93 -13.24
C THR A 66 8.38 13.75 -12.29
N SER A 67 8.11 13.95 -10.99
CA SER A 67 8.16 12.86 -10.00
C SER A 67 6.96 11.94 -10.14
N VAL A 68 5.78 12.50 -10.44
CA VAL A 68 4.58 11.69 -10.70
C VAL A 68 4.78 10.80 -11.92
N GLU A 69 5.25 11.36 -13.04
CA GLU A 69 5.47 10.59 -14.28
C GLU A 69 6.47 9.44 -14.07
N PHE A 70 7.59 9.71 -13.38
CA PHE A 70 8.58 8.68 -13.03
C PHE A 70 7.96 7.54 -12.22
N VAL A 71 7.15 7.86 -11.20
CA VAL A 71 6.53 6.83 -10.35
C VAL A 71 5.51 6.02 -11.15
N LYS A 72 4.75 6.66 -12.04
CA LYS A 72 3.82 5.97 -12.94
C LYS A 72 4.54 4.99 -13.87
N GLU A 73 5.66 5.40 -14.48
CA GLU A 73 6.47 4.53 -15.32
C GLU A 73 7.05 3.36 -14.51
N PHE A 74 7.62 3.65 -13.35
CA PHE A 74 8.17 2.64 -12.44
C PHE A 74 7.11 1.60 -12.01
N ILE A 75 5.89 2.05 -11.71
CA ILE A 75 4.79 1.15 -11.35
C ILE A 75 4.41 0.26 -12.53
N ASN A 76 4.20 0.85 -13.72
CA ASN A 76 3.74 0.12 -14.90
C ASN A 76 4.80 -0.86 -15.45
N ALA A 77 6.09 -0.54 -15.30
CA ALA A 77 7.18 -1.34 -15.84
C ALA A 77 7.80 -2.27 -14.78
N GLU A 78 8.46 -1.73 -13.76
CA GLU A 78 9.31 -2.53 -12.88
C GLU A 78 8.51 -3.18 -11.74
N LEU A 79 7.67 -2.40 -11.05
CA LEU A 79 6.92 -2.89 -9.90
C LEU A 79 5.85 -3.89 -10.33
N ALA A 80 5.12 -3.61 -11.41
CA ALA A 80 4.12 -4.52 -11.96
C ALA A 80 4.73 -5.89 -12.27
N GLN A 81 5.86 -5.94 -12.97
CA GLN A 81 6.54 -7.20 -13.32
C GLN A 81 6.98 -7.99 -12.08
N LYS A 82 7.51 -7.31 -11.06
CA LYS A 82 7.83 -7.95 -9.77
C LYS A 82 6.59 -8.52 -9.10
N MET A 83 5.51 -7.74 -9.02
CA MET A 83 4.25 -8.17 -8.42
C MET A 83 3.62 -9.35 -9.16
N PHE A 84 3.60 -9.36 -10.49
CA PHE A 84 3.09 -10.49 -11.28
C PHE A 84 3.87 -11.77 -10.99
N ARG A 85 5.20 -11.72 -11.02
CA ARG A 85 6.06 -12.88 -10.74
C ARG A 85 5.84 -13.43 -9.33
N VAL A 86 5.74 -12.54 -8.34
CA VAL A 86 5.52 -12.92 -6.94
C VAL A 86 4.12 -13.53 -6.77
N ALA A 87 3.08 -12.86 -7.27
CA ALA A 87 1.71 -13.33 -7.18
C ALA A 87 1.52 -14.69 -7.88
N GLU A 88 2.09 -14.87 -9.07
CA GLU A 88 2.05 -16.14 -9.79
C GLU A 88 2.79 -17.25 -9.04
N LYS A 89 3.98 -16.95 -8.50
CA LYS A 89 4.78 -17.92 -7.73
C LYS A 89 4.04 -18.37 -6.47
N ILE A 90 3.40 -17.45 -5.76
CA ILE A 90 2.63 -17.77 -4.56
C ILE A 90 1.37 -18.55 -4.94
N HIS A 91 0.64 -18.10 -5.96
CA HIS A 91 -0.59 -18.75 -6.42
C HIS A 91 -0.35 -20.20 -6.89
N LYS A 92 0.78 -20.46 -7.56
CA LYS A 92 1.18 -21.83 -7.97
C LYS A 92 1.61 -22.70 -6.80
N LYS A 93 2.26 -22.14 -5.78
CA LYS A 93 2.75 -22.91 -4.62
C LYS A 93 1.64 -23.20 -3.60
N VAL A 94 0.82 -22.20 -3.31
CA VAL A 94 -0.24 -22.25 -2.31
C VAL A 94 -1.46 -21.51 -2.87
N PRO A 95 -2.30 -22.18 -3.69
CA PRO A 95 -3.47 -21.54 -4.29
C PRO A 95 -4.52 -21.17 -3.25
N SER A 96 -4.69 -21.99 -2.22
CA SER A 96 -5.58 -21.77 -1.09
C SER A 96 -5.05 -22.45 0.16
N MET A 97 -5.21 -21.82 1.32
CA MET A 97 -4.83 -22.32 2.63
C MET A 97 -6.05 -22.28 3.55
N ARG A 98 -6.25 -23.35 4.33
CA ARG A 98 -7.24 -23.32 5.41
C ARG A 98 -6.64 -22.59 6.59
N VAL A 99 -7.36 -21.60 7.10
CA VAL A 99 -6.96 -20.90 8.33
C VAL A 99 -7.69 -21.56 9.48
N GLU A 100 -6.95 -22.21 10.38
CA GLU A 100 -7.54 -22.74 11.60
C GLU A 100 -7.96 -21.58 12.54
N SER A 101 -9.01 -21.78 13.33
CA SER A 101 -9.64 -20.77 14.21
C SER A 101 -8.70 -20.07 15.21
N ARG A 102 -7.45 -20.52 15.35
CA ARG A 102 -6.43 -19.87 16.20
C ARG A 102 -5.88 -18.57 15.61
N ASP A 103 -5.96 -18.36 14.30
CA ASP A 103 -5.59 -17.11 13.64
C ASP A 103 -6.81 -16.22 13.40
N ALA A 104 -7.44 -15.82 14.51
CA ALA A 104 -8.61 -14.93 14.49
C ALA A 104 -8.36 -13.58 13.79
N MET A 105 -7.08 -13.20 13.59
CA MET A 105 -6.71 -12.01 12.80
C MET A 105 -6.74 -12.28 11.29
N LEU A 106 -6.23 -13.43 10.83
CA LEU A 106 -6.25 -13.82 9.41
C LEU A 106 -7.65 -14.19 8.94
N SER A 107 -8.55 -14.63 9.82
CA SER A 107 -9.95 -14.86 9.46
C SER A 107 -10.69 -13.56 9.15
N ARG A 108 -10.24 -12.40 9.67
CA ARG A 108 -10.89 -11.09 9.44
C ARG A 108 -10.58 -10.48 8.08
N THR A 109 -9.48 -10.86 7.45
CA THR A 109 -9.16 -10.44 6.07
C THR A 109 -9.96 -11.21 5.03
N GLN A 110 -10.61 -12.31 5.43
CA GLN A 110 -11.32 -13.21 4.53
C GLN A 110 -12.70 -12.69 4.14
N GLY A 111 -13.11 -13.06 2.92
CA GLY A 111 -14.52 -13.07 2.56
C GLY A 111 -15.29 -14.17 3.31
N LYS A 112 -16.56 -14.40 2.96
CA LYS A 112 -17.40 -15.46 3.54
C LYS A 112 -16.86 -16.88 3.25
N GLY A 113 -15.83 -17.36 3.95
CA GLY A 113 -15.38 -18.75 3.93
C GLY A 113 -13.99 -18.99 4.52
N ASP A 114 -13.74 -20.21 5.02
CA ASP A 114 -12.52 -20.61 5.76
C ASP A 114 -11.27 -20.83 4.87
N LEU A 115 -11.32 -20.41 3.60
CA LEU A 115 -10.27 -20.60 2.61
C LEU A 115 -9.62 -19.27 2.26
N LEU A 116 -8.39 -19.08 2.74
CA LEU A 116 -7.57 -17.93 2.45
C LEU A 116 -6.77 -18.15 1.17
N LYS A 117 -6.70 -17.14 0.29
CA LYS A 117 -5.88 -17.15 -0.92
C LYS A 117 -4.66 -16.24 -0.69
N PRO A 118 -3.46 -16.79 -0.38
CA PRO A 118 -2.31 -15.97 0.05
C PRO A 118 -1.88 -14.93 -0.99
N ALA A 119 -1.91 -15.30 -2.27
CA ALA A 119 -1.59 -14.38 -3.36
C ALA A 119 -2.58 -13.20 -3.45
N LEU A 120 -3.87 -13.44 -3.18
CA LEU A 120 -4.90 -12.41 -3.18
C LEU A 120 -4.70 -11.42 -2.03
N GLU A 121 -4.45 -11.92 -0.82
CA GLU A 121 -4.20 -11.07 0.35
C GLU A 121 -2.95 -10.21 0.15
N LEU A 122 -1.86 -10.79 -0.38
CA LEU A 122 -0.65 -10.03 -0.69
C LEU A 122 -0.93 -8.89 -1.67
N VAL A 123 -1.64 -9.18 -2.78
CA VAL A 123 -1.97 -8.16 -3.80
C VAL A 123 -2.83 -7.06 -3.20
N LYS A 124 -3.87 -7.42 -2.42
CA LYS A 124 -4.74 -6.47 -1.72
C LYS A 124 -3.93 -5.55 -0.81
N SER A 125 -3.06 -6.10 0.02
CA SER A 125 -2.25 -5.34 0.98
C SER A 125 -1.27 -4.40 0.29
N VAL A 126 -0.54 -4.86 -0.72
CA VAL A 126 0.43 -4.01 -1.43
C VAL A 126 -0.29 -2.90 -2.21
N CYS A 127 -1.35 -3.23 -2.96
CA CYS A 127 -2.13 -2.22 -3.68
C CYS A 127 -2.72 -1.18 -2.71
N LYS A 128 -3.17 -1.58 -1.52
CA LYS A 128 -3.72 -0.64 -0.54
C LYS A 128 -2.67 0.36 -0.03
N VAL A 129 -1.42 -0.06 0.14
CA VAL A 129 -0.31 0.84 0.50
C VAL A 129 -0.02 1.82 -0.64
N LEU A 130 -0.04 1.36 -1.90
CA LEU A 130 0.20 2.24 -3.06
C LEU A 130 -0.94 3.24 -3.28
N GLU A 131 -2.20 2.84 -3.03
CA GLU A 131 -3.38 3.70 -3.09
C GLU A 131 -3.37 4.87 -2.08
N LEU A 132 -2.43 4.88 -1.11
CA LEU A 132 -2.24 6.03 -0.22
C LEU A 132 -1.82 7.30 -0.97
N ASP A 133 -1.20 7.15 -2.15
CA ASP A 133 -0.86 8.27 -3.01
C ASP A 133 -1.92 8.47 -4.10
N THR A 134 -2.66 9.56 -4.00
CA THR A 134 -3.73 9.94 -4.93
C THR A 134 -3.22 10.20 -6.35
N SER A 135 -1.92 10.50 -6.50
CA SER A 135 -1.31 10.88 -7.79
C SER A 135 -1.15 9.70 -8.76
N ILE A 136 -1.22 8.47 -8.24
CA ILE A 136 -0.95 7.21 -8.96
C ILE A 136 -2.12 6.21 -8.88
N THR A 137 -3.29 6.68 -8.45
CA THR A 137 -4.45 5.81 -8.17
C THR A 137 -4.91 5.04 -9.41
N ASP A 138 -4.86 5.65 -10.59
CA ASP A 138 -5.27 5.01 -11.85
C ASP A 138 -4.33 3.87 -12.23
N GLU A 139 -3.02 4.08 -12.10
CA GLU A 139 -1.99 3.08 -12.38
C GLU A 139 -2.09 1.90 -11.43
N VAL A 140 -2.32 2.17 -10.13
CA VAL A 140 -2.52 1.12 -9.11
C VAL A 140 -3.81 0.35 -9.37
N THR A 141 -4.89 1.03 -9.77
CA THR A 141 -6.18 0.40 -10.12
C THR A 141 -6.02 -0.54 -11.32
N ARG A 142 -5.31 -0.11 -12.37
CA ARG A 142 -5.01 -0.95 -13.54
C ARG A 142 -4.15 -2.16 -13.16
N LEU A 143 -3.12 -1.95 -12.32
CA LEU A 143 -2.25 -3.01 -11.84
C LEU A 143 -3.04 -4.05 -11.02
N LYS A 144 -3.89 -3.60 -10.09
CA LYS A 144 -4.76 -4.45 -9.28
C LYS A 144 -5.67 -5.30 -10.16
N ARG A 145 -6.36 -4.70 -11.14
CA ARG A 145 -7.22 -5.44 -12.09
C ARG A 145 -6.46 -6.55 -12.79
N ASN A 146 -5.26 -6.26 -13.30
CA ASN A 146 -4.45 -7.24 -14.02
C ASN A 146 -3.96 -8.37 -13.09
N LEU A 147 -3.56 -8.04 -11.87
CA LEU A 147 -3.14 -9.03 -10.86
C LEU A 147 -4.29 -9.94 -10.44
N LEU A 148 -5.49 -9.38 -10.22
CA LEU A 148 -6.69 -10.16 -9.91
C LEU A 148 -7.04 -11.13 -11.05
N ARG A 149 -6.95 -10.67 -12.29
CA ARG A 149 -7.14 -11.53 -13.47
C ARG A 149 -6.11 -12.67 -13.54
N LEU A 150 -4.85 -12.40 -13.20
CA LEU A 150 -3.78 -13.42 -13.18
C LEU A 150 -4.09 -14.55 -12.18
N ILE A 151 -4.65 -14.24 -11.01
CA ILE A 151 -5.00 -15.22 -9.97
C ILE A 151 -6.44 -15.76 -10.11
N GLY A 152 -7.14 -15.43 -11.20
CA GLY A 152 -8.50 -15.92 -11.47
C GLY A 152 -9.60 -15.33 -10.60
N VAL A 153 -9.41 -14.14 -10.03
CA VAL A 153 -10.40 -13.45 -9.21
C VAL A 153 -10.99 -12.26 -9.99
N GLY A 154 -12.32 -12.14 -10.02
CA GLY A 154 -12.98 -11.02 -10.67
C GLY A 154 -12.79 -9.70 -9.91
N GLU A 155 -12.62 -8.58 -10.61
CA GLU A 155 -12.39 -7.26 -9.98
C GLU A 155 -13.55 -6.79 -9.10
N PHE A 156 -14.77 -7.23 -9.41
CA PHE A 156 -15.99 -6.93 -8.67
C PHE A 156 -16.39 -8.04 -7.69
N SER A 157 -15.56 -9.08 -7.53
CA SER A 157 -15.81 -10.13 -6.56
C SER A 157 -15.78 -9.57 -5.14
N SER A 158 -16.62 -10.09 -4.25
CA SER A 158 -16.54 -9.78 -2.82
C SER A 158 -15.17 -10.12 -2.23
N GLU A 159 -14.47 -11.11 -2.79
CA GLU A 159 -13.12 -11.49 -2.36
C GLU A 159 -12.05 -10.42 -2.71
N ALA A 160 -12.28 -9.65 -3.77
CA ALA A 160 -11.35 -8.62 -4.25
C ALA A 160 -11.45 -7.29 -3.47
N GLN A 161 -12.51 -7.14 -2.66
CA GLN A 161 -12.71 -5.96 -1.84
C GLN A 161 -11.71 -5.94 -0.68
N TRP A 162 -11.18 -4.76 -0.39
CA TRP A 162 -10.32 -4.56 0.79
C TRP A 162 -11.18 -4.63 2.04
N THR A 163 -10.80 -5.51 2.98
CA THR A 163 -11.40 -5.58 4.31
C THR A 163 -10.31 -5.19 5.30
N ASP A 164 -10.56 -4.15 6.12
CA ASP A 164 -9.58 -3.72 7.11
C ASP A 164 -9.49 -4.74 8.25
N PRO A 165 -8.32 -5.38 8.44
CA PRO A 165 -8.14 -6.34 9.51
C PRO A 165 -7.89 -5.70 10.88
N CYS A 166 -7.72 -4.37 10.95
CA CYS A 166 -7.51 -3.67 12.20
C CYS A 166 -8.82 -3.56 13.01
N LEU A 167 -8.70 -3.57 14.33
CA LEU A 167 -9.79 -3.22 15.23
C LEU A 167 -9.73 -1.71 15.47
N SER A 168 -10.68 -0.96 14.92
CA SER A 168 -10.87 0.43 15.30
C SER A 168 -11.76 0.49 16.55
N TYR A 169 -11.19 0.85 17.70
CA TYR A 169 -11.97 1.19 18.88
C TYR A 169 -12.35 2.67 18.82
N VAL A 170 -13.64 2.98 18.82
CA VAL A 170 -14.10 4.36 18.97
C VAL A 170 -14.05 4.69 20.46
N LEU A 171 -13.10 5.53 20.86
CA LEU A 171 -13.05 6.03 22.23
C LEU A 171 -14.23 6.98 22.43
N SER A 172 -15.20 6.57 23.24
CA SER A 172 -16.33 7.42 23.61
C SER A 172 -15.87 8.35 24.72
N GLU A 173 -15.79 9.65 24.41
CA GLU A 173 -15.37 10.77 25.27
C GLU A 173 -13.87 10.89 25.60
N VAL A 174 -13.16 11.63 24.75
CA VAL A 174 -11.97 12.37 25.20
C VAL A 174 -12.46 13.72 25.72
N SER A 175 -12.83 13.80 26.99
CA SER A 175 -12.99 15.09 27.65
C SER A 175 -11.62 15.74 27.73
N SER A 176 -11.37 16.68 26.81
CA SER A 176 -10.21 17.58 26.91
C SER A 176 -10.47 18.50 28.10
N ALA A 177 -10.07 18.08 29.30
CA ALA A 177 -10.04 18.95 30.46
C ALA A 177 -8.95 20.02 30.24
N HIS A 178 -9.31 21.07 29.48
CA HIS A 178 -8.68 22.37 29.59
C HIS A 178 -9.04 22.93 30.98
N GLN A 179 -8.23 22.59 31.98
CA GLN A 179 -8.25 23.28 33.25
C GLN A 179 -7.52 24.61 33.04
N VAL A 180 -8.29 25.63 32.69
CA VAL A 180 -7.86 27.03 32.73
C VAL A 180 -8.63 27.68 33.88
N ILE A 181 -7.84 28.30 34.78
CA ILE A 181 -8.14 29.07 36.00
C ILE A 181 -8.21 28.23 37.28
#